data_AF-K0K600-F1
#
_entry.id   AF-K0K600-F1
#
_cell.length_a   1.000
_cell.length_b   1.000
_cell.length_c   1.000
_cell.angle_alpha   90.00
_cell.angle_beta   90.00
_cell.angle_gamma   90.00
#
_symmetry.space_group_name_H-M   'P 1'
#
loop_
_entity.id
_entity.type
_entity.pdbx_description
1 polymer ?
#
loop_
_entity_poly.entity_id
_entity_poly.type
_entity_poly.pdbx_seq_one_letter_code
_entity_poly.pdbx_strand_id
1 'polypeptide(L)' 'MAAVQYLRAHDLLVAVGDHAYAGNAALNAGAELAELDDLPKAVDCFRLAARVFRHAGDENGYAKALRNIDRLT' A
#
# COMPACT_ATOMS: atom_id res chain seq x y z
N MET A 1 -15.87 6.80 -6.08
CA MET A 1 -15.51 7.01 -4.65
C MET A 1 -14.11 6.51 -4.29
N ALA A 2 -13.65 5.35 -4.79
CA ALA A 2 -12.31 4.82 -4.47
C ALA A 2 -11.14 5.71 -4.97
N ALA A 3 -11.20 6.22 -6.20
CA ALA A 3 -10.12 7.05 -6.77
C ALA A 3 -9.86 8.34 -5.98
N VAL A 4 -10.90 8.93 -5.39
CA VAL A 4 -10.79 10.16 -4.59
C VAL A 4 -10.17 9.88 -3.21
N GLN A 5 -10.46 8.72 -2.62
CA GLN A 5 -9.81 8.26 -1.37
C GLN A 5 -8.32 7.99 -1.61
N TYR A 6 -7.97 7.36 -2.74
CA TYR A 6 -6.57 7.12 -3.15
C TYR A 6 -5.77 8.42 -3.34
N LEU A 7 -6.34 9.42 -4.01
CA LEU A 7 -5.72 10.74 -4.19
C LEU A 7 -5.57 11.50 -2.86
N ARG A 8 -6.58 11.40 -1.98
CA ARG A 8 -6.53 12.08 -0.69
C ARG A 8 -5.51 11.45 0.25
N ALA A 9 -5.32 10.14 0.20
CA ALA A 9 -4.23 9.46 0.89
C ALA A 9 -2.87 9.90 0.32
N HIS A 10 -2.68 9.89 -1.00
CA HIS A 10 -1.44 10.35 -1.63
C HIS A 10 -1.02 11.76 -1.18
N ASP A 11 -1.95 12.71 -1.18
CA ASP A 11 -1.66 14.10 -0.81
C ASP A 11 -1.36 14.28 0.69
N LEU A 12 -1.99 13.49 1.55
CA LEU A 12 -1.69 13.49 2.99
C LEU A 12 -0.29 12.90 3.28
N LEU A 13 0.15 11.93 2.48
CA LEU A 13 1.42 11.23 2.65
C LEU A 13 2.62 12.03 2.14
N VAL A 14 2.41 12.89 1.13
CA VAL A 14 3.40 13.88 0.70
C VAL A 14 3.56 15.00 1.75
N ALA A 15 2.48 15.35 2.46
CA ALA A 15 2.51 16.43 3.44
C ALA A 15 3.17 16.07 4.79
N VAL A 16 3.19 14.79 5.19
CA VAL A 16 3.65 14.37 6.53
C VAL A 16 5.14 13.96 6.56
N GLY A 17 5.79 13.70 5.43
CA GLY A 17 7.20 13.31 5.39
C GLY A 17 7.50 11.91 5.97
N ASP A 18 6.49 11.21 6.49
CA ASP A 18 6.61 9.86 7.05
C ASP A 18 6.11 8.81 6.05
N HIS A 19 6.81 8.74 4.92
CA HIS A 19 6.51 7.78 3.85
C HIS A 19 6.60 6.32 4.33
N ALA A 20 7.32 6.03 5.42
CA ALA A 20 7.36 4.69 6.00
C ALA A 20 6.04 4.32 6.68
N TYR A 21 5.45 5.23 7.46
CA TYR A 21 4.16 5.01 8.12
C TYR A 21 3.04 4.77 7.11
N ALA A 22 3.07 5.57 6.04
CA ALA A 22 2.18 5.48 4.88
C ALA A 22 2.18 4.10 4.19
N GLY A 23 3.38 3.60 3.89
CA GLY A 23 3.57 2.31 3.23
C GLY A 23 3.10 1.16 4.13
N ASN A 24 3.40 1.24 5.43
CA ASN A 24 2.95 0.25 6.40
C ASN A 24 1.43 0.23 6.58
N ALA A 25 0.77 1.39 6.62
CA ALA A 25 -0.69 1.47 6.70
C ALA A 25 -1.36 0.82 5.48
N ALA A 26 -0.85 1.09 4.28
CA ALA A 26 -1.34 0.46 3.05
C ALA A 26 -1.07 -1.05 3.01
N LEU A 27 0.10 -1.49 3.52
CA LEU A 27 0.46 -2.91 3.63
C LEU A 27 -0.52 -3.65 4.57
N ASN A 28 -0.83 -3.07 5.72
CA ASN A 28 -1.74 -3.67 6.69
C ASN A 28 -3.18 -3.72 6.17
N ALA A 29 -3.67 -2.65 5.54
CA ALA A 29 -4.99 -2.64 4.92
C ALA A 29 -5.11 -3.71 3.82
N GLY A 30 -4.06 -3.91 3.02
CA GLY A 30 -4.03 -4.99 2.03
C GLY A 30 -4.12 -6.38 2.67
N ALA A 31 -3.46 -6.60 3.82
CA ALA A 31 -3.53 -7.86 4.55
C ALA A 31 -4.94 -8.12 5.11
N GLU A 32 -5.56 -7.12 5.76
CA GLU A 32 -6.94 -7.24 6.27
C GLU A 32 -7.94 -7.55 5.15
N LEU A 33 -7.81 -6.89 3.99
CA LEU A 33 -8.68 -7.15 2.85
C LEU A 33 -8.48 -8.55 2.26
N ALA A 34 -7.25 -9.06 2.27
CA ALA A 34 -6.96 -10.44 1.85
C ALA A 34 -7.58 -11.45 2.83
N GLU A 35 -7.58 -11.17 4.13
CA GLU A 35 -8.27 -11.99 5.14
C GLU A 35 -9.79 -11.97 4.98
N LEU A 36 -10.34 -10.87 4.45
CA LEU A 36 -11.76 -10.73 4.10
C LEU A 36 -12.13 -11.24 2.70
N ASP A 37 -11.19 -11.87 1.98
CA ASP A 37 -11.35 -12.40 0.61
C ASP A 37 -11.65 -11.33 -0.47
N ASP A 38 -11.42 -10.05 -0.16
CA ASP A 38 -11.51 -8.94 -1.13
C ASP A 38 -10.16 -8.76 -1.85
N LEU A 39 -9.75 -9.81 -2.56
CA LEU A 39 -8.45 -9.91 -3.23
C LEU A 39 -8.14 -8.75 -4.19
N PRO A 40 -9.10 -8.25 -5.02
CA PRO A 40 -8.83 -7.12 -5.91
C PRO A 40 -8.40 -5.86 -5.15
N LYS A 41 -9.09 -5.53 -4.05
CA LYS A 41 -8.71 -4.35 -3.24
C LYS A 41 -7.42 -4.58 -2.45
N ALA A 42 -7.17 -5.81 -1.99
CA ALA A 42 -5.92 -6.16 -1.34
C ALA A 42 -4.71 -5.89 -2.26
N VAL A 43 -4.79 -6.32 -3.52
CA VAL A 43 -3.76 -6.06 -4.53
C VAL A 43 -3.55 -4.57 -4.78
N ASP A 44 -4.62 -3.77 -4.84
CA ASP A 44 -4.50 -2.32 -5.02
C ASP A 44 -3.81 -1.64 -3.82
N CYS A 45 -4.12 -2.08 -2.59
CA CYS A 45 -3.45 -1.63 -1.37
C CYS A 45 -1.95 -1.99 -1.37
N PHE A 46 -1.60 -3.23 -1.74
CA PHE A 46 -0.19 -3.62 -1.84
C PHE A 46 0.56 -2.85 -2.93
N ARG A 47 -0.07 -2.55 -4.08
CA ARG A 47 0.54 -1.70 -5.11
C ARG A 47 0.76 -0.27 -4.62
N LEU A 48 -0.16 0.26 -3.81
CA LEU A 48 0.03 1.56 -3.17
C LEU A 48 1.22 1.52 -2.20
N ALA A 49 1.28 0.52 -1.32
CA ALA A 49 2.39 0.34 -0.39
C ALA A 49 3.74 0.27 -1.13
N ALA A 50 3.81 -0.53 -2.21
CA ALA A 50 5.00 -0.64 -3.04
C ALA A 50 5.44 0.71 -3.62
N ARG A 51 4.51 1.50 -4.19
CA ARG A 51 4.84 2.84 -4.72
C ARG A 51 5.38 3.77 -3.64
N VAL A 52 4.77 3.75 -2.47
CA VAL A 52 5.17 4.59 -1.34
C VAL A 52 6.58 4.20 -0.84
N PHE A 53 6.82 2.92 -0.58
CA PHE A 53 8.13 2.43 -0.16
C PHE A 53 9.20 2.70 -1.21
N ARG A 54 8.89 2.55 -2.49
CA ARG A 54 9.80 2.90 -3.60
C ARG A 54 10.15 4.39 -3.60
N HIS A 55 9.19 5.27 -3.34
CA HIS A 55 9.42 6.71 -3.24
C HIS A 55 10.25 7.08 -2.00
N ALA A 56 10.04 6.37 -0.89
CA ALA A 56 10.78 6.54 0.36
C ALA A 56 12.21 5.98 0.33
N GLY A 57 12.57 5.18 -0.69
CA GLY A 57 13.82 4.42 -0.72
C GLY A 57 13.83 3.20 0.22
N ASP A 58 12.68 2.78 0.75
CA ASP A 58 12.55 1.58 1.59
C ASP A 58 12.41 0.33 0.72
N GLU A 59 13.53 -0.27 0.36
CA GLU A 59 13.56 -1.48 -0.46
C GLU A 59 12.93 -2.70 0.23
N ASN A 60 13.01 -2.76 1.56
CA ASN A 60 12.45 -3.87 2.34
C ASN A 60 10.91 -3.82 2.35
N GLY A 61 10.35 -2.64 2.58
CA GLY A 61 8.91 -2.40 2.47
C GLY A 61 8.39 -2.69 1.06
N TYR A 62 9.13 -2.24 0.03
CA TYR A 62 8.81 -2.51 -1.36
C TYR A 62 8.74 -4.02 -1.67
N ALA A 63 9.78 -4.76 -1.28
CA ALA A 63 9.83 -6.21 -1.49
C ALA A 63 8.70 -6.94 -0.74
N LYS A 64 8.37 -6.52 0.49
CA LYS A 64 7.25 -7.10 1.26
C LYS A 64 5.91 -6.89 0.54
N ALA A 65 5.68 -5.70 -0.01
CA ALA A 65 4.45 -5.41 -0.75
C ALA A 65 4.34 -6.29 -2.02
N LEU A 66 5.42 -6.45 -2.78
CA LEU A 66 5.43 -7.33 -3.96
C LEU A 66 5.18 -8.80 -3.61
N ARG A 67 5.83 -9.34 -2.57
CA ARG A 67 5.60 -10.73 -2.14
C ARG A 67 4.14 -11.01 -1.77
N ASN A 68 3.42 -10.00 -1.25
CA ASN A 68 2.00 -10.14 -0.97
C ASN A 68 1.15 -10.13 -2.24
N ILE A 69 1.51 -9.33 -3.26
CA ILE A 69 0.83 -9.37 -4.56
C ILE A 69 1.02 -10.75 -5.19
N ASP A 70 2.25 -11.24 -5.26
CA ASP A 70 2.58 -12.54 -5.85
C ASP A 70 1.87 -13.71 -5.16
N ARG A 71 1.51 -13.57 -3.87
CA ARG A 71 0.73 -14.57 -3.13
C ARG A 71 -0.75 -14.60 -3.52
N LEU A 72 -1.28 -13.49 -4.04
CA LEU A 72 -2.71 -13.31 -4.32
C LEU A 72 -3.07 -13.38 -5.81
N THR A 73 -2.08 -13.52 -6.68
CA THR A 73 -2.22 -13.64 -8.14
C THR A 73 -1.67 -14.97 -8.62
#